data_AF-A0A3C2DDW1-F1
#
_entry.id   AF-A0A3C2DDW1-F1
#
_cell.length_a   1.000
_cell.length_b   1.000
_cell.length_c   1.000
_cell.angle_alpha   90.00
_cell.angle_beta   90.00
_cell.angle_gamma   90.00
#
_symmetry.space_group_name_H-M   'P 1'
#
loop_
_entity.id
_entity.type
_entity.pdbx_description
1 polymer ?
#
loop_
_entity_poly.entity_id
_entity_poly.type
_entity_poly.pdbx_seq_one_letter_code
_entity_poly.pdbx_strand_id
1 'polypeptide(L)'
;ALAVKNLYVMNVEYYTGVDERLDIPVILPPDVDWVELDDKRVLIVDDVADTGHTLDLVRRTALEKVGEVRSAVLYQKPQSVVDCEYVWRHTDQWINFPWST
;
A
#
# COMPACT_ATOMS: atom_id res chain seq x y z
N ALA A 1 14.77 -13.55 -10.05
CA ALA A 1 14.42 -12.11 -9.93
C ALA A 1 13.13 -11.86 -10.71
N LEU A 2 12.26 -10.94 -10.25
CA LEU A 2 10.96 -10.66 -10.91
C LEU A 2 11.07 -9.90 -12.25
N ALA A 3 12.27 -9.44 -12.62
CA ALA A 3 12.54 -8.73 -13.88
C ALA A 3 11.65 -7.49 -14.14
N VAL A 4 11.19 -6.84 -13.07
CA VAL A 4 10.42 -5.59 -13.12
C VAL A 4 11.39 -4.41 -13.18
N LYS A 5 11.25 -3.55 -14.20
CA LYS A 5 12.09 -2.36 -14.39
C LYS A 5 11.43 -1.07 -13.88
N ASN A 6 10.11 -0.95 -14.04
CA ASN A 6 9.37 0.23 -13.63
C ASN A 6 9.04 0.11 -12.15
N LEU A 7 9.54 1.04 -11.35
CA LEU A 7 9.25 1.15 -9.93
C LEU A 7 8.80 2.57 -9.64
N TYR A 8 7.65 2.69 -9.00
CA TYR A 8 7.09 3.95 -8.54
C TYR A 8 7.02 3.92 -7.02
N VAL A 9 7.26 5.06 -6.40
CA VAL A 9 7.15 5.23 -4.95
C VAL A 9 6.02 6.22 -4.70
N MET A 10 5.09 5.86 -3.82
CA MET A 10 3.98 6.71 -3.43
C MET A 10 4.08 6.99 -1.93
N ASN A 11 3.92 8.26 -1.57
CA ASN A 11 3.82 8.67 -0.17
C ASN A 11 2.34 8.74 0.22
N VAL A 12 1.97 7.98 1.25
CA VAL A 12 0.63 8.01 1.84
C VAL A 12 0.78 8.35 3.32
N GLU A 13 0.13 9.41 3.76
CA GLU A 13 0.18 9.85 5.15
C GLU A 13 -1.19 9.73 5.81
N TYR A 14 -1.16 9.29 7.07
CA TYR A 14 -2.23 9.52 8.04
C TYR A 14 -1.80 10.74 8.83
N TYR A 15 -2.34 11.90 8.49
CA TYR A 15 -2.05 13.10 9.27
C TYR A 15 -2.68 12.98 10.66
N THR A 16 -1.85 12.60 11.63
CA THR A 16 -2.11 12.78 13.06
C THR A 16 -1.32 14.02 13.50
N GLY A 17 -1.79 15.20 13.10
CA GLY A 17 -1.24 16.45 13.63
C GLY A 17 -1.39 16.50 15.15
N VAL A 18 -0.69 17.44 15.78
CA VAL A 18 -1.04 17.85 17.15
C VAL A 18 -2.35 18.64 17.02
N ASP A 19 -3.44 18.02 17.48
CA ASP A 19 -4.80 18.57 17.68
C ASP A 19 -5.79 18.70 16.50
N GLU A 20 -5.50 18.23 15.28
CA GLU A 20 -6.53 18.11 14.21
C GLU A 20 -6.45 16.77 13.45
N ARG A 21 -7.62 16.17 13.19
CA ARG A 21 -7.78 14.84 12.57
C ARG A 21 -8.36 14.94 11.16
N LEU A 22 -7.79 14.16 10.24
CA LEU A 22 -8.55 13.59 9.13
C LEU A 22 -8.64 12.08 9.39
N ASP A 23 -9.86 11.55 9.34
CA ASP A 23 -10.13 10.11 9.54
C ASP A 23 -9.76 9.27 8.31
N ILE A 24 -9.09 9.86 7.30
CA ILE A 24 -8.95 9.31 5.95
C ILE A 24 -7.49 9.48 5.47
N PRO A 25 -6.85 8.43 4.92
CA PRO A 25 -5.51 8.53 4.33
C PRO A 25 -5.45 9.51 3.15
N VAL A 26 -4.29 10.17 2.97
CA VAL A 26 -4.04 11.13 1.89
C VAL A 26 -2.80 10.72 1.09
N ILE A 27 -2.91 10.74 -0.25
CA ILE A 27 -1.77 10.57 -1.17
C ILE A 27 -1.07 11.92 -1.33
N LEU A 28 0.25 11.94 -1.14
CA LEU A 28 1.07 13.14 -1.28
C LEU A 28 1.82 13.18 -2.61
N PRO A 29 1.99 14.39 -3.19
CA PRO A 29 2.81 14.56 -4.38
C PRO A 29 4.30 14.28 -4.12
N PRO A 30 5.05 13.81 -5.13
CA PRO A 30 4.59 13.47 -6.47
C PRO A 30 3.76 12.18 -6.46
N ASP A 31 2.60 12.21 -7.11
CA ASP A 31 1.76 11.06 -7.28
C ASP A 31 2.19 10.22 -8.50
N VAL A 32 1.70 9.00 -8.55
CA VAL A 32 1.91 8.12 -9.70
C VAL A 32 1.00 8.59 -10.83
N ASP A 33 1.58 8.80 -12.02
CA ASP A 33 0.76 8.98 -13.22
C ASP A 33 0.18 7.63 -13.65
N TRP A 34 -1.00 7.35 -13.10
CA TRP A 34 -1.73 6.13 -13.37
C TRP A 34 -2.24 6.05 -14.81
N VAL A 35 -2.38 7.17 -15.53
CA VAL A 35 -2.88 7.19 -16.92
C VAL A 35 -1.86 6.55 -17.85
N GLU A 36 -0.56 6.72 -17.59
CA GLU A 36 0.49 6.03 -18.35
C GLU A 36 0.53 4.51 -18.10
N LEU A 37 -0.13 4.04 -17.05
CA LEU A 37 -0.17 2.63 -16.68
C LEU A 37 -1.31 1.86 -17.34
N ASP A 38 -2.44 2.47 -17.72
CA ASP A 38 -3.50 1.88 -18.58
C ASP A 38 -3.69 0.34 -18.37
N ASP A 39 -3.69 -0.50 -19.41
CA ASP A 39 -3.89 -1.96 -19.27
C ASP A 39 -2.75 -2.75 -18.57
N LYS A 40 -1.83 -2.10 -17.84
CA LYS A 40 -0.74 -2.79 -17.13
C LYS A 40 -1.23 -3.53 -15.89
N ARG A 41 -0.44 -4.53 -15.53
CA ARG A 41 -0.58 -5.31 -14.30
C ARG A 41 0.32 -4.69 -13.24
N VAL A 42 -0.26 -4.17 -12.18
CA VAL A 42 0.44 -3.46 -11.10
C VAL A 42 0.48 -4.33 -9.85
N LEU A 43 1.65 -4.35 -9.21
CA LEU A 43 1.84 -4.92 -7.88
C LEU A 43 2.11 -3.77 -6.91
N ILE A 44 1.20 -3.56 -5.96
CA ILE A 44 1.40 -2.65 -4.84
C ILE A 44 2.13 -3.42 -3.75
N VAL A 45 3.19 -2.84 -3.20
CA VAL A 45 4.00 -3.47 -2.16
C VAL A 45 4.07 -2.54 -0.96
N ASP A 46 3.80 -3.09 0.22
CA ASP A 46 3.97 -2.42 1.52
C ASP A 46 4.63 -3.38 2.51
N ASP A 47 5.18 -2.88 3.62
CA ASP A 47 5.84 -3.75 4.60
C ASP A 47 4.83 -4.51 5.48
N VAL A 48 3.79 -3.83 5.96
CA VAL A 48 2.73 -4.42 6.78
C VAL A 48 1.34 -3.88 6.42
N ALA A 49 0.39 -4.80 6.23
CA ALA A 49 -1.03 -4.48 6.28
C ALA A 49 -1.54 -4.58 7.73
N ASP A 50 -1.45 -3.47 8.49
CA ASP A 50 -1.92 -3.41 9.89
C ASP A 50 -3.45 -3.28 9.94
N THR A 51 -3.98 -2.05 9.83
CA THR A 51 -5.41 -1.82 9.57
C THR A 51 -5.74 -1.97 8.08
N GLY A 52 -4.74 -1.90 7.20
CA GLY A 52 -4.88 -2.06 5.75
C GLY A 52 -5.45 -0.85 5.00
N HIS A 53 -5.84 0.23 5.68
CA HIS A 53 -6.48 1.38 5.04
C HIS A 53 -5.55 2.13 4.05
N THR A 54 -4.23 2.15 4.29
CA THR A 54 -3.23 2.74 3.37
C THR A 54 -3.30 2.03 2.03
N LEU A 55 -3.15 0.71 2.10
CA LEU A 55 -3.13 -0.18 0.97
C LEU A 55 -4.47 -0.19 0.24
N ASP A 56 -5.59 -0.11 0.98
CA ASP A 56 -6.93 -0.03 0.42
C ASP A 56 -7.12 1.26 -0.41
N LEU A 57 -6.66 2.42 0.09
CA LEU A 57 -6.71 3.66 -0.67
C LEU A 57 -5.95 3.54 -2.00
N VAL A 58 -4.68 3.12 -1.95
CA VAL A 58 -3.84 2.99 -3.15
C VAL A 58 -4.42 1.96 -4.12
N ARG A 59 -4.90 0.81 -3.61
CA ARG A 59 -5.51 -0.24 -4.40
C ARG A 59 -6.78 0.24 -5.11
N ARG A 60 -7.67 0.95 -4.41
CA ARG A 60 -8.88 1.53 -5.01
C ARG A 60 -8.54 2.56 -6.08
N THR A 61 -7.57 3.45 -5.82
CA THR A 61 -7.11 4.42 -6.82
C THR A 61 -6.52 3.76 -8.07
N ALA A 62 -5.79 2.65 -7.90
CA ALA A 62 -5.19 1.92 -9.01
C ALA A 62 -6.23 1.13 -9.83
N LEU A 63 -7.18 0.45 -9.17
CA LEU A 63 -8.17 -0.42 -9.82
C LEU A 63 -9.06 0.29 -10.85
N GLU A 64 -9.29 1.59 -10.68
CA GLU A 64 -10.06 2.39 -11.63
C GLU A 64 -9.29 2.74 -12.90
N LYS A 65 -7.97 2.54 -12.90
CA LYS A 65 -7.05 3.10 -13.89
C LYS A 65 -6.15 2.06 -14.55
N VAL A 66 -6.07 0.85 -14.00
CA VAL A 66 -5.19 -0.19 -14.54
C VAL A 66 -5.84 -1.55 -14.77
N GLY A 67 -5.26 -2.35 -15.65
CA GLY A 67 -5.80 -3.65 -16.06
C GLY A 67 -5.86 -4.72 -14.96
N GLU A 68 -4.86 -4.80 -14.08
CA GLU A 68 -4.88 -5.69 -12.91
C GLU A 68 -4.12 -5.07 -11.74
N VAL A 69 -4.67 -5.19 -10.53
CA VAL A 69 -4.00 -4.78 -9.29
C VAL A 69 -3.92 -5.96 -8.35
N ARG A 70 -2.70 -6.23 -7.86
CA ARG A 70 -2.45 -7.14 -6.73
C ARG A 70 -1.67 -6.41 -5.66
N SER A 71 -1.75 -6.91 -4.44
CA SER A 71 -1.02 -6.42 -3.28
C SER A 71 -0.10 -7.48 -2.71
N ALA A 72 1.10 -7.06 -2.28
CA ALA A 72 2.04 -7.90 -1.56
C ALA A 72 2.52 -7.22 -0.28
N VAL A 73 2.52 -7.96 0.82
CA VAL A 73 3.05 -7.49 2.11
C VAL A 73 3.95 -8.53 2.76
N LEU A 74 4.92 -8.08 3.55
CA LEU A 74 5.68 -9.00 4.39
C LEU A 74 4.79 -9.55 5.51
N TYR A 75 3.97 -8.69 6.11
CA TYR A 75 3.07 -9.10 7.18
C TYR A 75 1.64 -8.61 6.97
N GLN A 76 0.67 -9.48 7.24
CA GLN A 76 -0.75 -9.10 7.29
C GLN A 76 -1.30 -9.40 8.69
N LYS A 77 -1.95 -8.41 9.31
CA LYS A 77 -2.60 -8.58 10.61
C LYS A 77 -4.08 -8.97 10.45
N PRO A 78 -4.67 -9.69 11.44
CA PRO A 78 -6.06 -10.15 11.34
C PRO A 78 -7.09 -9.03 11.18
N GLN A 79 -6.79 -7.81 11.67
CA GLN A 79 -7.68 -6.65 11.56
C GLN A 79 -7.58 -5.88 10.23
N SER A 80 -6.70 -6.30 9.31
CA SER A 80 -6.55 -5.62 8.02
C SER A 80 -7.86 -5.66 7.24
N VAL A 81 -8.28 -4.50 6.70
CA VAL A 81 -9.44 -4.41 5.81
C VAL A 81 -9.14 -4.92 4.39
N VAL A 82 -7.86 -5.14 4.06
CA VAL A 82 -7.40 -5.69 2.79
C VAL A 82 -6.86 -7.10 3.01
N ASP A 83 -7.32 -8.04 2.18
CA ASP A 83 -6.71 -9.35 2.05
C ASP A 83 -5.76 -9.35 0.83
N CYS A 84 -4.46 -9.43 1.09
CA CYS A 84 -3.44 -9.30 0.05
C CYS A 84 -3.23 -10.62 -0.68
N GLU A 85 -3.01 -10.56 -2.00
CA GLU A 85 -2.76 -11.75 -2.80
C GLU A 85 -1.44 -12.45 -2.45
N TYR A 86 -0.46 -11.72 -1.92
CA TYR A 86 0.82 -12.27 -1.49
C TYR A 86 1.19 -11.79 -0.09
N VAL A 87 1.19 -12.71 0.87
CA VAL A 87 1.57 -12.45 2.26
C VAL A 87 2.71 -13.39 2.64
N TRP A 88 3.82 -12.84 3.15
CA TRP A 88 4.89 -13.70 3.68
C TRP A 88 4.48 -14.36 5.00
N ARG A 89 3.91 -13.60 5.95
CA ARG A 89 3.42 -14.16 7.22
C ARG A 89 2.22 -13.39 7.79
N HIS A 90 1.26 -14.14 8.34
CA HIS A 90 0.20 -13.58 9.17
C HIS A 90 0.64 -13.51 10.64
N THR A 91 0.39 -12.39 11.32
CA THR A 91 0.74 -12.20 12.72
C THR A 91 -0.10 -11.09 13.36
N ASP A 92 -0.41 -11.20 14.64
CA ASP A 92 -1.02 -10.14 15.46
C ASP A 92 0.03 -9.36 16.28
N GLN A 93 1.28 -9.85 16.29
CA GLN A 93 2.37 -9.26 17.06
C GLN A 93 2.85 -7.92 16.48
N TRP A 94 3.47 -7.13 17.35
CA TRP A 94 4.23 -5.95 16.93
C TRP A 94 5.44 -6.39 16.09
N ILE A 95 5.72 -5.65 15.02
CA ILE A 95 6.84 -5.93 14.11
C ILE A 95 7.86 -4.82 14.28
N ASN A 96 9.10 -5.20 14.58
CA ASN A 96 10.22 -4.27 14.60
C ASN A 96 11.02 -4.45 13.31
N PHE A 97 10.85 -3.54 12.36
CA PHE A 97 11.56 -3.58 11.08
C PHE A 97 12.97 -2.99 11.21
N PRO A 98 13.98 -3.58 10.53
CA PRO A 98 15.36 -3.06 10.56
C PRO A 98 15.54 -1.62 10.04
N TRP A 99 14.57 -1.07 9.30
CA TRP A 99 14.60 0.27 8.74
C TRP A 99 13.80 1.31 9.55
N SER A 100 13.15 0.90 10.64
CA SER A 100 12.29 1.76 11.47
C SER A 100 12.95 2.15 12.81
N THR A 101 14.26 1.90 12.95
CA THR A 101 15.07 2.18 14.15
C THR A 101 15.94 3.41 14.00
#